data_AF-A0A2D8QHF4-F1
#
_entry.id   AF-A0A2D8QHF4-F1
#
_cell.length_a   1.000
_cell.length_b   1.000
_cell.length_c   1.000
_cell.angle_alpha   90.00
_cell.angle_beta   90.00
_cell.angle_gamma   90.00
#
_symmetry.space_group_name_H-M   'P 1'
#
loop_
_entity.id
_entity.type
_entity.pdbx_description
1 polymer ?
#
loop_
_entity_poly.entity_id
_entity_poly.type
_entity_poly.pdbx_seq_one_letter_code
_entity_poly.pdbx_strand_id
1 'polypeptide(L)'
;MAGRRRNERAEQVREAIIQAAARTIGEKGYDKTSIARVAEEAGIAHGSVYLHFENRQALFDSLLPTLGRRMLDFIRRRTRHTRTVLERERVGLEANFAYLSTHPHLHRLTNEAEFFAPEAHREFYDHLAEGYVRALRRAHAAGELPGYTDADLEPMAYMLMGAREFLLSRYCVTGTEVRPLPQEVERIYMTVVARALSATTPLPDEAAPSPEHAADALREAAETDFGRGVV
;
A
#
# COMPACT_ATOMS: atom_id res chain seq x y z
N MET A 1 -0.96 -30.45 27.24
CA MET A 1 -1.16 -29.16 27.92
C MET A 1 0.12 -28.31 28.03
N ALA A 2 1.30 -28.86 28.39
CA ALA A 2 2.54 -28.08 28.56
C ALA A 2 3.13 -27.52 27.24
N GLY A 3 3.13 -28.30 26.15
CA GLY A 3 3.64 -27.84 24.84
C GLY A 3 2.82 -26.70 24.22
N ARG A 4 1.49 -26.70 24.43
CA ARG A 4 0.59 -25.64 23.96
C ARG A 4 0.87 -24.29 24.63
N ARG A 5 1.05 -24.28 25.96
CA ARG A 5 1.41 -23.08 26.73
C ARG A 5 2.78 -22.52 26.35
N ARG A 6 3.75 -23.39 26.05
CA ARG A 6 5.08 -22.96 25.56
C ARG A 6 4.98 -22.30 24.19
N ASN A 7 4.18 -22.84 23.27
CA ASN A 7 3.96 -22.28 21.95
C ASN A 7 3.22 -20.94 22.01
N GLU A 8 2.16 -20.85 22.80
CA GLU A 8 1.40 -19.60 23.02
C GLU A 8 2.30 -18.48 23.57
N ARG A 9 3.20 -18.80 24.50
CA ARG A 9 4.17 -17.82 25.01
C ARG A 9 5.21 -17.40 23.97
N ALA A 10 5.67 -18.33 23.13
CA ALA A 10 6.60 -18.02 22.04
C ALA A 10 5.95 -17.07 21.02
N GLU A 11 4.69 -17.30 20.65
CA GLU A 11 3.93 -16.41 19.75
C GLU A 11 3.71 -15.02 20.38
N GLN A 12 3.41 -14.95 21.67
CA GLN A 12 3.27 -13.66 22.37
C GLN A 12 4.57 -12.85 22.37
N VAL A 13 5.71 -13.51 22.57
CA VAL A 13 7.02 -12.83 22.52
C VAL A 13 7.35 -12.41 21.10
N ARG A 14 7.10 -13.28 20.10
CA ARG A 14 7.27 -12.93 18.68
C ARG A 14 6.43 -11.71 18.30
N GLU A 15 5.19 -11.65 18.78
CA GLU A 15 4.30 -10.52 18.58
C GLU A 15 4.85 -9.22 19.21
N ALA A 16 5.32 -9.31 20.46
CA ALA A 16 5.92 -8.16 21.14
C ALA A 16 7.13 -7.60 20.38
N ILE A 17 7.97 -8.48 19.82
CA ILE A 17 9.12 -8.09 18.98
C ILE A 17 8.66 -7.36 17.72
N ILE A 18 7.65 -7.88 17.01
CA ILE A 18 7.12 -7.24 15.79
C ILE A 18 6.57 -5.85 16.08
N GLN A 19 5.79 -5.70 17.17
CA GLN A 19 5.24 -4.40 17.55
C GLN A 19 6.33 -3.41 17.95
N ALA A 20 7.31 -3.85 18.74
CA ALA A 20 8.44 -3.03 19.14
C ALA A 20 9.28 -2.57 17.94
N ALA A 21 9.53 -3.48 16.99
CA ALA A 21 10.24 -3.16 15.76
C ALA A 21 9.46 -2.16 14.89
N ALA A 22 8.16 -2.36 14.72
CA ALA A 22 7.30 -1.44 13.96
C ALA A 22 7.31 -0.03 14.56
N ARG A 23 7.16 0.11 15.89
CA ARG A 23 7.24 1.40 16.58
C ARG A 23 8.61 2.05 16.39
N THR A 24 9.68 1.29 16.62
CA THR A 24 11.05 1.79 16.49
C THR A 24 11.34 2.30 15.07
N ILE A 25 10.90 1.57 14.04
CA ILE A 25 11.04 1.97 12.64
C ILE A 25 10.17 3.20 12.34
N GLY A 26 8.92 3.22 12.79
CA GLY A 26 8.04 4.36 12.56
C GLY A 26 8.58 5.67 13.15
N GLU A 27 9.25 5.59 14.30
CA GLU A 27 9.86 6.75 14.95
C GLU A 27 11.22 7.14 14.34
N LYS A 28 12.10 6.15 14.10
CA LYS A 28 13.53 6.39 13.85
C LYS A 28 13.98 6.03 12.44
N GLY A 29 13.18 5.29 11.69
CA GLY A 29 13.51 4.70 10.40
C GLY A 29 14.24 3.37 10.52
N TYR A 30 14.36 2.66 9.41
CA TYR A 30 15.05 1.38 9.30
C TYR A 30 16.52 1.49 9.68
N ASP A 31 17.24 2.47 9.12
CA ASP A 31 18.68 2.69 9.35
C ASP A 31 19.05 2.77 10.82
N LYS A 32 18.24 3.51 11.59
CA LYS A 32 18.51 3.74 13.01
C LYS A 32 17.94 2.63 13.89
N THR A 33 17.28 1.60 13.35
CA THR A 33 16.69 0.51 14.14
C THR A 33 17.68 -0.63 14.33
N SER A 34 17.99 -0.98 15.59
CA SER A 34 18.87 -2.10 15.96
C SER A 34 18.14 -3.15 16.79
N ILE A 35 18.62 -4.41 16.77
CA ILE A 35 18.05 -5.50 17.58
C ILE A 35 18.05 -5.15 19.07
N ALA A 36 19.10 -4.48 19.57
CA ALA A 36 19.17 -4.05 20.95
C ALA A 36 18.04 -3.09 21.33
N ARG A 37 17.74 -2.13 20.46
CA ARG A 37 16.64 -1.19 20.68
C ARG A 37 15.28 -1.87 20.60
N VAL A 38 15.11 -2.81 19.67
CA VAL A 38 13.87 -3.60 19.58
C VAL A 38 13.66 -4.44 20.83
N ALA A 39 14.72 -5.05 21.38
CA ALA A 39 14.64 -5.82 22.62
C ALA A 39 14.27 -4.94 23.82
N GLU A 40 14.89 -3.76 23.93
CA GLU A 40 14.57 -2.75 24.94
C GLU A 40 13.10 -2.32 24.85
N GLU A 41 12.64 -1.94 23.65
CA GLU A 41 11.26 -1.52 23.37
C GLU A 41 10.23 -2.66 23.59
N ALA A 42 10.62 -3.91 23.37
CA ALA A 42 9.80 -5.08 23.65
C ALA A 42 9.82 -5.51 25.14
N GLY A 43 10.70 -4.94 25.96
CA GLY A 43 10.88 -5.32 27.36
C GLY A 43 11.43 -6.74 27.55
N ILE A 44 12.27 -7.22 26.61
CA ILE A 44 12.86 -8.57 26.65
C ILE A 44 14.39 -8.52 26.59
N ALA A 45 15.02 -9.64 26.96
CA ALA A 45 16.48 -9.76 26.84
C ALA A 45 16.92 -9.76 25.36
N HIS A 46 18.06 -9.15 25.07
CA HIS A 46 18.63 -9.07 23.72
C HIS A 46 18.71 -10.44 23.01
N GLY A 47 19.19 -11.47 23.72
CA GLY A 47 19.29 -12.82 23.20
C GLY A 47 17.93 -13.47 22.86
N SER A 48 16.84 -13.03 23.49
CA SER A 48 15.50 -13.55 23.24
C SER A 48 14.99 -13.20 21.84
N VAL A 49 15.44 -12.10 21.24
CA VAL A 49 15.06 -11.75 19.86
C VAL A 49 15.56 -12.80 18.88
N TYR A 50 16.79 -13.29 19.07
CA TYR A 50 17.41 -14.30 18.21
C TYR A 50 16.80 -15.69 18.32
N LEU A 51 15.95 -15.94 19.32
CA LEU A 51 15.15 -17.17 19.38
C LEU A 51 13.99 -17.17 18.38
N HIS A 52 13.62 -15.99 17.85
CA HIS A 52 12.50 -15.81 16.93
C HIS A 52 12.93 -15.35 15.54
N PHE A 53 14.05 -14.64 15.44
CA PHE A 53 14.56 -14.09 14.19
C PHE A 53 16.06 -14.32 14.09
N GLU A 54 16.52 -14.98 13.03
CA GLU A 54 17.93 -15.36 12.87
C GLU A 54 18.86 -14.15 12.85
N ASN A 55 18.39 -13.03 12.31
CA ASN A 55 19.14 -11.79 12.21
C ASN A 55 18.19 -10.58 12.08
N ARG A 56 18.77 -9.38 12.00
CA ARG A 56 18.03 -8.12 11.83
C ARG A 56 17.21 -8.09 10.54
N GLN A 57 17.76 -8.59 9.44
CA GLN A 57 17.08 -8.59 8.16
C GLN A 57 15.86 -9.52 8.17
N ALA A 58 15.99 -10.72 8.74
CA ALA A 58 14.88 -11.66 8.90
C ALA A 58 13.72 -11.08 9.75
N LEU A 59 14.04 -10.27 10.76
CA LEU A 59 13.02 -9.50 11.48
C LEU A 59 12.34 -8.51 10.53
N PHE A 60 13.11 -7.69 9.82
CA PHE A 60 12.63 -6.63 8.94
C PHE A 60 11.76 -7.15 7.79
N ASP A 61 12.21 -8.22 7.13
CA ASP A 61 11.49 -8.87 6.04
C ASP A 61 10.14 -9.43 6.51
N SER A 62 10.02 -9.77 7.79
CA SER A 62 8.76 -10.27 8.34
C SER A 62 7.75 -9.18 8.72
N LEU A 63 8.19 -7.92 8.88
CA LEU A 63 7.35 -6.87 9.45
C LEU A 63 6.22 -6.46 8.51
N LEU A 64 6.56 -6.02 7.29
CA LEU A 64 5.58 -5.51 6.35
C LEU A 64 4.55 -6.58 5.93
N PRO A 65 4.92 -7.84 5.63
CA PRO A 65 3.96 -8.90 5.36
C PRO A 65 3.04 -9.17 6.56
N THR A 66 3.58 -9.17 7.78
CA THR A 66 2.80 -9.45 8.99
C THR A 66 1.80 -8.33 9.30
N LEU A 67 2.27 -7.07 9.29
CA LEU A 67 1.44 -5.91 9.64
C LEU A 67 0.49 -5.55 8.50
N GLY A 68 0.97 -5.63 7.26
CA GLY A 68 0.18 -5.45 6.05
C GLY A 68 -0.99 -6.42 5.99
N ARG A 69 -0.77 -7.70 6.30
CA ARG A 69 -1.86 -8.70 6.37
C ARG A 69 -2.96 -8.31 7.37
N ARG A 70 -2.60 -7.71 8.51
CA ARG A 70 -3.59 -7.25 9.51
C ARG A 70 -4.41 -6.07 9.00
N MET A 71 -3.76 -5.13 8.32
CA MET A 71 -4.45 -4.01 7.67
C MET A 71 -5.41 -4.54 6.59
N LEU A 72 -4.95 -5.45 5.72
CA LEU A 72 -5.78 -6.08 4.69
C LEU A 72 -6.97 -6.82 5.31
N ASP A 73 -6.75 -7.58 6.39
CA ASP A 73 -7.81 -8.27 7.11
C ASP A 73 -8.83 -7.30 7.73
N PHE A 74 -8.37 -6.17 8.29
CA PHE A 74 -9.23 -5.12 8.83
C PHE A 74 -10.13 -4.52 7.74
N ILE A 75 -9.54 -4.14 6.60
CA ILE A 75 -10.26 -3.60 5.44
C ILE A 75 -11.23 -4.63 4.87
N ARG A 76 -10.82 -5.89 4.74
CA ARG A 76 -11.68 -6.99 4.27
C ARG A 76 -12.90 -7.17 5.16
N ARG A 77 -12.74 -7.11 6.49
CA ARG A 77 -13.86 -7.23 7.43
C ARG A 77 -14.86 -6.09 7.29
N ARG A 78 -14.40 -4.86 7.03
CA ARG A 78 -15.25 -3.68 6.82
C ARG A 78 -15.98 -3.70 5.48
N THR A 79 -15.33 -4.20 4.44
CA THR A 79 -15.88 -4.26 3.06
C THR A 79 -16.69 -5.54 2.76
N ARG A 80 -16.89 -6.42 3.74
CA ARG A 80 -17.51 -7.75 3.50
C ARG A 80 -18.97 -7.69 3.02
N HIS A 81 -19.71 -6.66 3.43
CA HIS A 81 -21.16 -6.53 3.22
C HIS A 81 -21.53 -5.43 2.22
N THR A 82 -20.54 -4.85 1.55
CA THR A 82 -20.75 -3.82 0.53
C THR A 82 -21.36 -4.44 -0.71
N ARG A 83 -22.29 -3.73 -1.35
CA ARG A 83 -23.11 -4.24 -2.44
C ARG A 83 -22.61 -3.83 -3.81
N THR A 84 -21.88 -2.72 -3.89
CA THR A 84 -21.34 -2.19 -5.15
C THR A 84 -19.85 -1.95 -5.05
N VAL A 85 -19.16 -1.89 -6.19
CA VAL A 85 -17.74 -1.54 -6.28
C VAL A 85 -17.48 -0.14 -5.72
N LEU A 86 -18.38 0.82 -5.96
CA LEU A 86 -18.26 2.18 -5.46
C LEU A 86 -18.39 2.23 -3.92
N GLU A 87 -19.35 1.48 -3.36
CA GLU A 87 -19.50 1.39 -1.91
C GLU A 87 -18.30 0.69 -1.27
N ARG A 88 -17.81 -0.39 -1.89
CA ARG A 88 -16.58 -1.08 -1.47
C ARG A 88 -15.38 -0.15 -1.46
N GLU A 89 -15.24 0.68 -2.49
CA GLU A 89 -14.14 1.64 -2.61
C GLU A 89 -14.19 2.69 -1.51
N ARG A 90 -15.37 3.28 -1.25
CA ARG A 90 -15.58 4.23 -0.14
C ARG A 90 -15.28 3.61 1.22
N VAL A 91 -15.89 2.46 1.53
CA VAL A 91 -15.69 1.78 2.83
C VAL A 91 -14.25 1.29 2.98
N GLY A 92 -13.63 0.86 1.88
CA GLY A 92 -12.24 0.43 1.85
C GLY A 92 -11.26 1.58 2.10
N LEU A 93 -11.55 2.75 1.53
CA LEU A 93 -10.81 3.99 1.78
C LEU A 93 -10.92 4.39 3.24
N GLU A 94 -12.13 4.55 3.77
CA GLU A 94 -12.36 4.90 5.18
C GLU A 94 -11.66 3.92 6.14
N ALA A 95 -11.75 2.62 5.88
CA ALA A 95 -11.10 1.60 6.69
C ALA A 95 -9.57 1.67 6.63
N ASN A 96 -8.99 1.98 5.47
CA ASN A 96 -7.55 2.14 5.32
C ASN A 96 -7.04 3.32 6.16
N PHE A 97 -7.64 4.50 6.01
CA PHE A 97 -7.23 5.70 6.74
C PHE A 97 -7.47 5.56 8.26
N ALA A 98 -8.57 4.93 8.67
CA ALA A 98 -8.83 4.65 10.09
C ALA A 98 -7.84 3.65 10.70
N TYR A 99 -7.36 2.69 9.91
CA TYR A 99 -6.33 1.76 10.38
C TYR A 99 -4.98 2.48 10.54
N LEU A 100 -4.59 3.29 9.55
CA LEU A 100 -3.33 4.02 9.58
C LEU A 100 -3.28 5.12 10.64
N SER A 101 -4.41 5.76 10.98
CA SER A 101 -4.47 6.72 12.10
C SER A 101 -4.22 6.08 13.47
N THR A 102 -4.50 4.79 13.62
CA THR A 102 -4.22 4.02 14.85
C THR A 102 -2.91 3.24 14.79
N HIS A 103 -2.30 3.12 13.61
CA HIS A 103 -1.03 2.43 13.37
C HIS A 103 -0.11 3.27 12.47
N PRO A 104 0.23 4.52 12.86
CA PRO A 104 0.89 5.48 11.97
C PRO A 104 2.28 5.03 11.52
N HIS A 105 2.95 4.19 12.31
CA HIS A 105 4.25 3.60 11.98
C HIS A 105 4.23 2.78 10.68
N LEU A 106 3.07 2.23 10.29
CA LEU A 106 2.95 1.40 9.09
C LEU A 106 3.18 2.20 7.80
N HIS A 107 2.82 3.49 7.76
CA HIS A 107 3.07 4.34 6.60
C HIS A 107 4.57 4.46 6.32
N ARG A 108 5.35 4.87 7.34
CA ARG A 108 6.81 4.98 7.22
C ARG A 108 7.46 3.63 6.92
N LEU A 109 6.97 2.56 7.55
CA LEU A 109 7.45 1.21 7.32
C LEU A 109 7.26 0.80 5.85
N THR A 110 6.10 1.08 5.27
CA THR A 110 5.83 0.79 3.86
C THR A 110 6.75 1.57 2.93
N ASN A 111 6.93 2.88 3.17
CA ASN A 111 7.74 3.75 2.30
C ASN A 111 9.24 3.43 2.35
N GLU A 112 9.76 3.08 3.52
CA GLU A 112 11.18 2.73 3.64
C GLU A 112 11.47 1.27 3.25
N ALA A 113 10.48 0.36 3.33
CA ALA A 113 10.66 -1.05 3.00
C ALA A 113 11.10 -1.29 1.55
N GLU A 114 10.76 -0.41 0.60
CA GLU A 114 11.24 -0.53 -0.79
C GLU A 114 12.78 -0.62 -0.87
N PHE A 115 13.48 0.11 0.01
CA PHE A 115 14.95 0.15 0.04
C PHE A 115 15.54 -0.86 1.03
N PHE A 116 14.88 -1.09 2.17
CA PHE A 116 15.44 -1.87 3.28
C PHE A 116 14.94 -3.32 3.35
N ALA A 117 13.83 -3.64 2.70
CA ALA A 117 13.22 -4.98 2.67
C ALA A 117 12.44 -5.17 1.36
N PRO A 118 13.11 -5.12 0.18
CA PRO A 118 12.44 -5.04 -1.12
C PRO A 118 11.56 -6.25 -1.44
N GLU A 119 11.94 -7.46 -0.99
CA GLU A 119 11.14 -8.67 -1.15
C GLU A 119 9.84 -8.57 -0.34
N ALA A 120 9.93 -8.09 0.90
CA ALA A 120 8.80 -7.90 1.79
C ALA A 120 7.86 -6.80 1.29
N HIS A 121 8.42 -5.74 0.70
CA HIS A 121 7.68 -4.68 0.01
C HIS A 121 6.91 -5.23 -1.19
N ARG A 122 7.59 -5.97 -2.08
CA ARG A 122 6.96 -6.61 -3.23
C ARG A 122 5.83 -7.54 -2.81
N GLU A 123 6.07 -8.45 -1.87
CA GLU A 123 5.06 -9.39 -1.37
C GLU A 123 3.82 -8.65 -0.82
N PHE A 124 4.02 -7.54 -0.11
CA PHE A 124 2.91 -6.75 0.40
C PHE A 124 2.06 -6.12 -0.70
N TYR A 125 2.70 -5.48 -1.69
CA TYR A 125 1.99 -4.85 -2.80
C TYR A 125 1.32 -5.88 -3.72
N ASP A 126 1.94 -7.04 -3.95
CA ASP A 126 1.33 -8.15 -4.69
C ASP A 126 0.04 -8.62 -4.00
N HIS A 127 0.09 -8.90 -2.70
CA HIS A 127 -1.10 -9.32 -1.95
C HIS A 127 -2.20 -8.25 -1.91
N LEU A 128 -1.82 -6.98 -1.81
CA LEU A 128 -2.76 -5.85 -1.84
C LEU A 128 -3.42 -5.75 -3.22
N ALA A 129 -2.65 -5.79 -4.30
CA ALA A 129 -3.12 -5.74 -5.68
C ALA A 129 -4.03 -6.93 -6.00
N GLU A 130 -3.64 -8.16 -5.65
CA GLU A 130 -4.48 -9.34 -5.82
C GLU A 130 -5.86 -9.20 -5.15
N GLY A 131 -5.88 -8.64 -3.93
CA GLY A 131 -7.11 -8.37 -3.19
C GLY A 131 -8.05 -7.43 -3.94
N TYR A 132 -7.50 -6.35 -4.51
CA TYR A 132 -8.21 -5.40 -5.35
C TYR A 132 -8.69 -6.01 -6.65
N VAL A 133 -7.81 -6.66 -7.42
CA VAL A 133 -8.13 -7.27 -8.70
C VAL A 133 -9.23 -8.32 -8.52
N ARG A 134 -9.18 -9.13 -7.46
CA ARG A 134 -10.28 -10.06 -7.14
C ARG A 134 -11.61 -9.34 -6.90
N ALA A 135 -11.60 -8.15 -6.30
CA ALA A 135 -12.81 -7.36 -6.09
C ALA A 135 -13.32 -6.73 -7.39
N LEU A 136 -12.43 -6.16 -8.20
CA LEU A 136 -12.76 -5.57 -9.50
C LEU A 136 -13.28 -6.63 -10.48
N ARG A 137 -12.69 -7.83 -10.52
CA ARG A 137 -13.21 -8.96 -11.32
C ARG A 137 -14.64 -9.35 -10.94
N ARG A 138 -14.97 -9.35 -9.64
CA ARG A 138 -16.35 -9.63 -9.19
C ARG A 138 -17.32 -8.53 -9.63
N ALA A 139 -16.90 -7.27 -9.55
CA ALA A 139 -17.70 -6.14 -10.00
C ALA A 139 -17.91 -6.14 -11.52
N HIS A 140 -16.85 -6.44 -12.29
CA HIS A 140 -16.91 -6.60 -13.74
C HIS A 140 -17.88 -7.71 -14.13
N ALA A 141 -17.77 -8.89 -13.51
CA ALA A 141 -18.70 -10.01 -13.74
C ALA A 141 -20.16 -9.70 -13.33
N ALA A 142 -20.37 -8.77 -12.40
CA ALA A 142 -21.69 -8.28 -12.00
C ALA A 142 -22.23 -7.16 -12.91
N GLY A 143 -21.48 -6.75 -13.95
CA GLY A 143 -21.88 -5.69 -14.87
C GLY A 143 -21.70 -4.27 -14.33
N GLU A 144 -20.98 -4.09 -13.21
CA GLU A 144 -20.75 -2.77 -12.60
C GLU A 144 -19.66 -1.95 -13.32
N LEU A 145 -18.95 -2.56 -14.27
CA LEU A 145 -17.83 -1.95 -15.00
C LEU A 145 -18.03 -2.10 -16.53
N PRO A 146 -19.08 -1.47 -17.12
CA PRO A 146 -19.53 -1.74 -18.50
C PRO A 146 -18.59 -1.24 -19.61
N GLY A 147 -17.60 -0.39 -19.30
CA GLY A 147 -16.60 0.12 -20.25
C GLY A 147 -15.18 -0.45 -20.05
N TYR A 148 -15.03 -1.48 -19.21
CA TYR A 148 -13.73 -2.07 -18.87
C TYR A 148 -13.67 -3.52 -19.31
N THR A 149 -12.45 -3.98 -19.62
CA THR A 149 -12.11 -5.37 -19.92
C THR A 149 -11.33 -6.00 -18.77
N ASP A 150 -11.15 -7.33 -18.79
CA ASP A 150 -10.33 -8.03 -17.80
C ASP A 150 -8.87 -7.54 -17.76
N ALA A 151 -8.34 -7.05 -18.89
CA ALA A 151 -6.99 -6.51 -18.98
C ALA A 151 -6.83 -5.16 -18.25
N ASP A 152 -7.91 -4.41 -18.08
CA ASP A 152 -7.89 -3.10 -17.42
C ASP A 152 -7.85 -3.20 -15.89
N LEU A 153 -8.32 -4.32 -15.33
CA LEU A 153 -8.61 -4.43 -13.89
C LEU A 153 -7.36 -4.37 -13.01
N GLU A 154 -6.23 -4.88 -13.49
CA GLU A 154 -4.96 -4.79 -12.77
C GLU A 154 -4.38 -3.36 -12.78
N PRO A 155 -4.21 -2.70 -13.94
CA PRO A 155 -3.87 -1.27 -13.99
C PRO A 155 -4.81 -0.40 -13.14
N MET A 156 -6.13 -0.65 -13.18
CA MET A 156 -7.11 0.03 -12.33
C MET A 156 -6.83 -0.16 -10.84
N ALA A 157 -6.49 -1.37 -10.40
CA ALA A 157 -6.12 -1.63 -9.01
C ALA A 157 -4.92 -0.78 -8.59
N TYR A 158 -3.86 -0.75 -9.40
CA TYR A 158 -2.67 0.06 -9.11
C TYR A 158 -2.97 1.56 -9.12
N MET A 159 -3.80 2.07 -10.03
CA MET A 159 -4.22 3.48 -10.05
C MET A 159 -4.99 3.86 -8.79
N LEU A 160 -5.93 3.02 -8.34
CA LEU A 160 -6.69 3.26 -7.11
C LEU A 160 -5.78 3.20 -5.88
N MET A 161 -4.88 2.21 -5.80
CA MET A 161 -3.91 2.07 -4.72
C MET A 161 -2.96 3.28 -4.66
N GLY A 162 -2.39 3.68 -5.79
CA GLY A 162 -1.49 4.83 -5.89
C GLY A 162 -2.19 6.14 -5.53
N ALA A 163 -3.42 6.36 -6.02
CA ALA A 163 -4.19 7.55 -5.65
C ALA A 163 -4.39 7.64 -4.14
N ARG A 164 -4.75 6.53 -3.47
CA ARG A 164 -4.91 6.49 -2.01
C ARG A 164 -3.61 6.81 -1.27
N GLU A 165 -2.49 6.23 -1.71
CA GLU A 165 -1.17 6.50 -1.12
C GLU A 165 -0.79 7.98 -1.24
N PHE A 166 -0.97 8.59 -2.41
CA PHE A 166 -0.68 10.02 -2.58
C PHE A 166 -1.60 10.92 -1.75
N LEU A 167 -2.88 10.56 -1.59
CA LEU A 167 -3.80 11.30 -0.72
C LEU A 167 -3.41 11.19 0.76
N LEU A 168 -2.99 10.00 1.21
CA LEU A 168 -2.46 9.78 2.55
C LEU A 168 -1.22 10.65 2.80
N SER A 169 -0.21 10.52 1.94
CA SER A 169 1.05 11.25 2.05
C SER A 169 0.84 12.77 2.04
N ARG A 170 -0.04 13.28 1.17
CA ARG A 170 -0.25 14.73 1.00
C ARG A 170 -1.11 15.37 2.09
N TYR A 171 -2.17 14.71 2.54
CA TYR A 171 -3.22 15.33 3.37
C TYR A 171 -3.29 14.81 4.80
N CYS A 172 -2.72 13.63 5.08
CA CYS A 172 -2.93 12.95 6.35
C CYS A 172 -1.66 12.78 7.18
N VAL A 173 -0.49 12.74 6.55
CA VAL A 173 0.78 12.52 7.23
C VAL A 173 1.40 13.86 7.64
N THR A 174 1.81 13.98 8.89
CA THR A 174 2.62 15.10 9.38
C THR A 174 3.64 14.58 10.40
N GLY A 175 4.91 14.52 10.00
CA GLY A 175 5.93 13.85 10.80
C GLY A 175 5.61 12.36 10.99
N THR A 176 5.43 11.92 12.23
CA THR A 176 5.05 10.55 12.60
C THR A 176 3.55 10.38 12.86
N GLU A 177 2.74 11.43 12.71
CA GLU A 177 1.29 11.37 12.90
C GLU A 177 0.57 11.06 11.58
N VAL A 178 -0.53 10.31 11.69
CA VAL A 178 -1.50 10.09 10.60
C VAL A 178 -2.87 10.57 11.06
N ARG A 179 -3.41 11.57 10.37
CA ARG A 179 -4.72 12.18 10.63
C ARG A 179 -5.78 11.62 9.66
N PRO A 180 -7.07 11.74 9.98
CA PRO A 180 -8.13 11.37 9.04
C PRO A 180 -8.07 12.18 7.74
N LEU A 181 -8.49 11.56 6.64
CA LEU A 181 -8.64 12.25 5.35
C LEU A 181 -9.67 13.38 5.47
N PRO A 182 -9.37 14.61 5.01
CA PRO A 182 -10.37 15.67 4.99
C PRO A 182 -11.60 15.28 4.15
N GLN A 183 -12.80 15.52 4.68
CA GLN A 183 -14.07 15.11 4.04
C GLN A 183 -14.20 15.62 2.60
N GLU A 184 -13.73 16.83 2.33
CA GLU A 184 -13.77 17.41 0.98
C GLU A 184 -12.86 16.67 0.00
N VAL A 185 -11.68 16.23 0.44
CA VAL A 185 -10.75 15.44 -0.37
C VAL A 185 -11.33 14.06 -0.66
N GLU A 186 -11.91 13.42 0.35
CA GLU A 186 -12.64 12.15 0.19
C GLU A 186 -13.77 12.27 -0.83
N ARG A 187 -14.60 13.32 -0.71
CA ARG A 187 -15.72 13.59 -1.63
C ARG A 187 -15.24 13.75 -3.07
N ILE A 188 -14.15 14.47 -3.29
CA ILE A 188 -13.56 14.66 -4.63
C ILE A 188 -13.04 13.34 -5.19
N TYR A 189 -12.28 12.58 -4.39
CA TYR A 189 -11.79 11.25 -4.77
C TYR A 189 -12.94 10.33 -5.20
N MET A 190 -13.98 10.22 -4.36
CA MET A 190 -15.14 9.37 -4.66
C MET A 190 -15.92 9.85 -5.89
N THR A 191 -15.95 11.16 -6.16
CA THR A 191 -16.56 11.70 -7.39
C THR A 191 -15.79 11.29 -8.64
N VAL A 192 -14.45 11.35 -8.60
CA VAL A 192 -13.59 10.92 -9.71
C VAL A 192 -13.76 9.41 -9.95
N VAL A 193 -13.70 8.61 -8.89
CA VAL A 193 -13.93 7.16 -8.96
C VAL A 193 -15.31 6.84 -9.54
N ALA A 194 -16.38 7.44 -9.03
CA ALA A 194 -17.74 7.18 -9.52
C ALA A 194 -17.88 7.46 -11.02
N ARG A 195 -17.27 8.55 -11.51
CA ARG A 195 -17.27 8.90 -12.93
C ARG A 195 -16.46 7.91 -13.76
N ALA A 196 -15.29 7.50 -13.29
CA ALA A 196 -14.47 6.50 -13.96
C ALA A 196 -15.21 5.15 -14.08
N LEU A 197 -15.77 4.64 -12.99
CA LEU A 197 -16.48 3.36 -12.97
C LEU A 197 -17.75 3.37 -13.86
N SER A 198 -18.37 4.53 -14.04
CA SER A 198 -19.55 4.70 -14.90
C SER A 198 -19.22 4.95 -16.37
N ALA A 199 -17.93 5.03 -16.74
CA ALA A 199 -17.53 5.27 -18.12
C ALA A 199 -17.92 4.07 -19.00
N THR A 200 -18.67 4.35 -20.07
CA THR A 200 -19.14 3.34 -21.04
C THR A 200 -18.44 3.44 -22.39
N THR A 201 -17.68 4.51 -22.61
CA THR A 201 -16.99 4.77 -23.87
C THR A 201 -15.55 4.29 -23.72
N PRO A 202 -15.11 3.28 -24.49
CA PRO A 202 -13.69 2.95 -24.58
C PRO A 202 -12.93 4.20 -25.04
N LEU A 203 -11.71 4.41 -24.53
CA LEU A 203 -10.81 5.34 -25.20
C LEU A 203 -10.67 4.89 -26.66
N PRO A 204 -10.64 5.80 -27.64
CA PRO A 204 -10.38 5.42 -29.01
C PRO A 204 -9.10 4.58 -29.02
N ASP A 205 -9.11 3.50 -29.80
CA ASP A 205 -7.93 2.68 -30.08
C ASP A 205 -6.98 3.53 -30.93
N GLU A 206 -6.41 4.58 -30.33
CA GLU A 206 -5.21 5.21 -30.85
C GLU A 206 -4.15 4.13 -30.68
N ALA A 207 -3.91 3.41 -31.78
CA ALA A 207 -2.69 2.63 -31.95
C ALA A 207 -1.56 3.50 -31.40
N ALA A 208 -1.07 3.17 -30.21
CA ALA A 208 -0.03 3.94 -29.57
C ALA A 208 1.06 4.09 -30.63
N PRO A 209 1.54 5.30 -30.94
CA PRO A 209 2.69 5.44 -31.81
C PRO A 209 3.74 4.49 -31.23
N SER A 210 4.25 3.58 -32.07
CA SER A 210 5.30 2.64 -31.65
C SER A 210 6.36 3.41 -30.84
N PRO A 211 7.02 2.80 -29.84
CA PRO A 211 8.02 3.49 -29.04
C PRO A 211 9.07 4.25 -29.87
N GLU A 212 9.33 3.81 -31.10
CA GLU A 212 10.12 4.51 -32.12
C GLU A 212 9.51 5.86 -32.54
N HIS A 213 8.22 5.91 -32.90
CA HIS A 213 7.54 7.16 -33.27
C HIS A 213 7.44 8.17 -32.13
N ALA A 214 7.32 7.71 -30.87
CA ALA A 214 7.32 8.61 -29.71
C ALA A 214 8.71 9.20 -29.43
N ALA A 215 9.78 8.42 -29.64
CA ALA A 215 11.17 8.88 -29.51
C ALA A 215 11.56 9.84 -30.64
N ASP A 216 11.10 9.59 -31.87
CA ASP A 216 11.35 10.46 -33.02
C ASP A 216 10.58 11.78 -32.89
N ALA A 217 9.32 11.76 -32.43
CA ALA A 217 8.55 12.97 -32.15
C ALA A 217 9.19 13.84 -31.05
N LEU A 218 9.78 13.22 -30.02
CA LEU A 218 10.52 13.94 -28.97
C LEU A 218 11.86 14.51 -29.47
N ARG A 219 12.55 13.84 -30.39
CA ARG A 219 13.76 14.36 -31.04
C ARG A 219 13.45 15.54 -31.96
N GLU A 220 12.40 15.42 -32.77
CA GLU A 220 11.97 16.46 -33.71
C GLU A 220 11.50 17.72 -32.98
N ALA A 221 10.80 17.55 -31.84
CA ALA A 221 10.44 18.65 -30.95
C ALA A 221 11.67 19.33 -30.31
N ALA A 222 12.69 18.56 -29.92
CA ALA A 222 13.93 19.09 -29.35
C ALA A 222 14.80 19.84 -30.38
N GLU A 223 14.79 19.39 -31.64
CA GLU A 223 15.52 20.04 -32.74
C GLU A 223 14.86 21.35 -33.20
N THR A 224 13.53 21.42 -33.12
CA THR A 224 12.76 22.62 -33.51
C THR A 224 12.93 23.77 -32.51
N ASP A 225 13.12 23.48 -31.22
CA ASP A 225 13.28 24.48 -30.16
C ASP A 225 14.71 25.08 -30.10
N PHE A 226 15.73 24.33 -30.53
CA PHE A 226 17.13 24.82 -30.57
C PHE A 226 17.45 25.70 -31.79
N GLY A 227 16.55 25.79 -32.78
CA GLY A 227 16.76 26.57 -34.01
C GLY A 227 16.28 28.02 -34.00
N ARG A 228 15.61 28.49 -32.94
CA ARG A 228 14.99 29.83 -32.88
C ARG A 228 15.59 30.79 -31.85
N GLY A 229 16.85 30.56 -31.47
CA GLY A 229 17.49 31.30 -30.38
C GLY A 229 18.85 31.92 -30.67
N VAL A 230 19.22 32.25 -31.91
CA VAL A 230 20.27 33.26 -32.19
C VAL A 230 20.07 33.84 -33.60
N VAL A 231 19.46 35.03 -33.71
CA VAL A 231 19.92 36.14 -34.58
C VAL A 231 19.58 37.44 -33.89
#